data_AF-A0A941YN03-F1
#
_entry.id   AF-A0A941YN03-F1
#
_cell.length_a   1.000
_cell.length_b   1.000
_cell.length_c   1.000
_cell.angle_alpha   90.00
_cell.angle_beta   90.00
_cell.angle_gamma   90.00
#
_symmetry.space_group_name_H-M   'P 1'
#
loop_
_entity.id
_entity.type
_entity.pdbx_description
1 polymer ?
#
loop_
_entity_poly.entity_id
_entity_poly.type
_entity_poly.pdbx_seq_one_letter_code
_entity_poly.pdbx_strand_id
1 'polypeptide(L)' 'MSGDALCVGVCMIDWDSGVCLGCGRTADEINGVPTPPPADEPNAAVAAPLPPNVAAQVGEGSD' A
#
# COMPACT_ATOMS: atom_id res chain seq x y z
N MET A 1 12.40 8.57 2.67
CA MET A 1 11.33 8.82 1.69
C MET A 1 10.97 7.46 1.14
N SER A 2 10.19 6.67 1.89
CA SER A 2 10.08 5.22 1.68
C SER A 2 8.74 4.86 1.02
N GLY A 3 8.82 4.19 -0.13
CA GLY A 3 8.07 2.94 -0.37
C GLY A 3 6.80 2.96 -1.22
N ASP A 4 5.95 4.00 -1.19
CA ASP A 4 4.64 3.93 -1.85
C ASP A 4 4.39 5.10 -2.80
N ALA A 5 4.10 4.78 -4.07
CA ALA A 5 3.77 5.74 -5.11
C ALA A 5 2.50 6.57 -4.82
N LEU A 6 1.71 6.20 -3.81
CA LEU A 6 0.51 6.91 -3.36
C LEU A 6 0.77 7.86 -2.17
N CYS A 7 1.95 7.82 -1.54
CA CYS A 7 2.23 8.63 -0.37
C CYS A 7 2.77 10.02 -0.76
N VAL A 8 1.88 11.00 -0.95
CA VAL A 8 2.22 12.39 -1.31
C VAL A 8 2.72 13.24 -0.12
N GLY A 9 2.93 12.65 1.06
CA GLY A 9 3.47 13.34 2.24
C GLY A 9 2.50 14.35 2.91
N VAL A 10 1.25 14.42 2.47
CA VAL A 10 0.18 15.28 3.03
C VAL A 10 -0.74 14.46 3.97
N CYS A 11 -0.30 13.29 4.41
CA CYS A 11 -1.06 12.41 5.29
C CYS A 11 -1.25 13.08 6.67
N MET A 12 -2.47 13.52 6.99
CA MET A 12 -2.85 13.89 8.36
C MET A 12 -3.25 12.62 9.11
N ILE A 13 -2.50 12.32 10.18
CA ILE A 13 -2.82 11.25 11.12
C ILE A 13 -3.90 11.75 12.07
N ASP A 14 -4.99 11.01 12.15
CA ASP A 14 -5.90 11.12 13.28
C ASP A 14 -5.27 10.41 14.49
N TRP A 15 -4.98 11.16 15.54
CA TRP A 15 -4.31 10.65 16.73
C TRP A 15 -5.23 9.83 17.64
N ASP A 16 -6.55 9.97 17.47
CA ASP A 16 -7.52 9.17 18.22
C ASP A 16 -7.63 7.74 17.67
N SER A 17 -7.64 7.59 16.33
CA SER A 17 -7.71 6.28 15.67
C SER A 17 -6.33 5.71 15.28
N GLY A 18 -5.28 6.52 15.27
CA GLY A 18 -3.93 6.12 14.89
C GLY A 18 -3.73 5.89 13.38
N VAL A 19 -4.70 6.30 12.54
CA VAL A 19 -4.66 6.10 11.09
C VAL A 19 -4.66 7.42 10.31
N CYS A 20 -4.13 7.37 9.10
CA CYS A 20 -4.17 8.49 8.15
C CYS A 20 -5.56 8.64 7.53
N LEU A 21 -6.12 9.86 7.58
CA LEU A 21 -7.42 10.19 6.99
C LEU A 21 -7.46 10.06 5.45
N GLY A 22 -6.30 10.08 4.79
CA GLY A 22 -6.21 10.00 3.33
C GLY A 22 -6.06 8.57 2.79
N CYS A 23 -5.17 7.77 3.38
CA CYS A 23 -4.82 6.44 2.88
C CYS A 23 -5.27 5.28 3.78
N GLY A 24 -5.79 5.56 4.98
CA GLY A 24 -6.29 4.55 5.91
C GLY A 24 -5.20 3.70 6.59
N ARG A 25 -3.92 3.99 6.34
CA ARG A 25 -2.79 3.29 6.97
C ARG A 25 -2.43 3.89 8.32
N THR A 26 -1.89 3.08 9.21
CA THR A 26 -1.34 3.50 10.51
C THR A 26 -0.04 4.28 10.37
N ALA A 27 0.31 5.04 11.40
CA ALA A 27 1.59 5.75 11.45
C ALA A 27 2.79 4.78 11.35
N ASP A 28 2.71 3.60 11.97
CA ASP A 28 3.77 2.59 11.95
C ASP A 28 3.99 2.02 10.53
N GLU A 29 2.90 1.72 9.81
CA GLU A 29 2.96 1.29 8.41
C GLU A 29 3.55 2.37 7.50
N ILE A 30 3.25 3.65 7.75
CA ILE A 30 3.78 4.79 6.98
C ILE A 30 5.27 5.02 7.26
N ASN A 31 5.69 4.86 8.52
CA ASN A 31 7.09 5.03 8.92
C ASN A 31 7.98 3.82 8.59
N GLY A 32 7.39 2.75 8.02
CA GLY A 32 8.11 1.53 7.68
C GLY A 32 8.60 0.77 8.92
N VAL A 33 7.90 0.92 10.06
CA VAL A 33 8.16 0.09 11.23
C VAL A 33 7.75 -1.34 10.87
N PRO A 34 8.64 -2.34 10.98
CA PRO A 34 8.30 -3.70 10.63
C PRO A 34 7.17 -4.23 11.54
N THR A 35 5.95 -4.29 11.02
CA THR A 35 4.84 -4.95 11.69
C THR A 35 4.96 -6.46 11.46
N PRO A 36 4.84 -7.31 12.50
CA PRO A 36 4.79 -8.75 12.30
C PRO A 36 3.65 -9.08 11.32
N PRO A 37 3.86 -10.01 10.37
CA PRO A 37 2.82 -10.38 9.42
C PRO A 37 1.58 -10.88 10.16
N PRO A 38 0.37 -10.56 9.68
CA PRO A 38 -0.84 -11.16 10.21
C PRO A 38 -0.75 -12.69 10.10
N ALA A 39 -1.25 -13.39 11.11
CA ALA A 39 -1.33 -14.86 11.09
C ALA A 39 -2.12 -15.28 9.85
N ASP A 40 -1.54 -16.20 9.05
CA ASP A 40 -2.01 -16.63 7.73
C ASP A 40 -3.54 -16.66 7.59
N GLU A 41 -4.10 -15.58 7.02
CA GLU A 41 -5.40 -15.67 6.36
C GLU A 41 -5.15 -16.28 4.97
N PRO A 42 -5.90 -17.33 4.56
CA PRO A 42 -5.71 -17.92 3.24
C PRO A 42 -5.99 -16.86 2.17
N ASN A 43 -4.92 -16.37 1.55
CA ASN A 43 -4.94 -15.41 0.46
C ASN A 43 -5.66 -16.02 -0.74
N ALA A 44 -6.98 -15.85 -0.78
CA ALA A 44 -7.82 -16.21 -1.92
C ALA A 44 -7.97 -15.03 -2.91
N ALA A 45 -6.98 -14.13 -2.99
CA ALA A 45 -6.89 -13.23 -4.12
C ALA A 45 -6.32 -14.01 -5.32
N VAL A 46 -7.19 -14.76 -6.00
CA VAL A 46 -6.96 -15.13 -7.39
C VAL A 46 -6.71 -13.82 -8.12
N ALA A 47 -5.46 -13.58 -8.53
CA ALA A 47 -5.07 -12.38 -9.24
C ALA A 47 -5.93 -12.26 -10.50
N ALA A 48 -6.95 -11.40 -10.45
CA ALA A 48 -7.75 -11.08 -11.61
C ALA A 48 -6.80 -10.48 -12.67
N PRO A 49 -6.91 -10.90 -13.95
CA PRO A 49 -6.06 -10.35 -14.98
C PRO A 49 -6.25 -8.84 -15.05
N LEU A 50 -5.12 -8.11 -15.11
CA LEU A 50 -5.13 -6.67 -15.25
C LEU A 50 -5.89 -6.27 -16.53
N PRO A 51 -6.65 -5.17 -16.51
CA PRO A 51 -7.31 -4.68 -17.71
C PRO A 51 -6.26 -4.27 -18.78
N PRO A 52 -6.59 -4.35 -20.09
CA PRO A 52 -5.60 -4.24 -21.18
C PRO A 52 -4.79 -2.95 -21.17
N ASN A 53 -5.42 -1.84 -20.76
CA ASN A 53 -4.78 -0.53 -20.67
C ASN A 53 -3.72 -0.45 -19.55
N VAL A 54 -3.80 -1.30 -18.53
CA VAL A 54 -2.84 -1.38 -17.42
C VAL A 54 -1.77 -2.43 -17.72
N ALA A 55 -2.15 -3.58 -18.29
CA ALA A 55 -1.22 -4.65 -18.64
C ALA A 55 -0.15 -4.21 -19.64
N ALA A 56 -0.50 -3.34 -20.60
CA ALA A 56 0.46 -2.82 -21.58
C ALA A 56 1.57 -1.98 -20.94
N GLN A 57 1.26 -1.19 -19.91
CA GLN A 57 2.21 -0.23 -19.32
C GLN A 57 3.22 -0.89 -18.37
N VAL A 58 2.87 -2.02 -17.78
CA VAL A 58 3.73 -2.75 -16.82
C VAL A 58 4.86 -3.50 -17.55
N GLY A 59 4.76 -3.71 -18.87
CA GLY A 59 5.75 -4.44 -19.66
C GLY A 59 7.03 -3.68 -20.02
N GLU A 60 7.08 -2.37 -19.81
CA GLU A 60 8.16 -1.50 -20.34
C GLU A 60 9.16 -1.01 -19.27
N GLY A 61 8.99 -1.37 -17.99
CA GLY A 61 9.83 -0.88 -16.89
C GLY A 61 10.56 -2.00 -16.13
N SER A 62 11.66 -2.50 -16.70
CA SER A 62 12.66 -3.28 -15.96
C SER A 62 14.05 -2.68 -16.19
N ASP A 63 14.53 -1.87 -15.25
CA ASP A 63 15.92 -1.84 -14.75
C ASP A 63 15.95 -1.12 -13.38
#